data_AF-A0A089LQW9-F1
#
_entry.id   AF-A0A089LQW9-F1
#
_cell.length_a   1.000
_cell.length_b   1.000
_cell.length_c   1.000
_cell.angle_alpha   90.00
_cell.angle_beta   90.00
_cell.angle_gamma   90.00
#
_symmetry.space_group_name_H-M   'P 1'
#
loop_
_entity.id
_entity.type
_entity.pdbx_description
1 polymer ?
#
loop_
_entity_poly.entity_id
_entity_poly.type
_entity_poly.pdbx_seq_one_letter_code
_entity_poly.pdbx_strand_id
1 'polypeptide(L)'
;MKQLLLQYMTRLTSLSEGEQQAILDEILVEEYSKGTVLLRQGEVPGKCYFVLRGCVRQHSVDVAGRDITSNFYTEEQAIAIFNAHKQEASSEYSLTCLENCVLVVGALDTEQDMYARHTQLELMTRRMIEENFGQVQAEFAAFIAASPEDRLKALLHRRPGLISRVPQHQLASYLGMTPESLSRIKKRLEREHAQPGL
;
A
#
# COMPACT_ATOMS: atom_id res chain seq x y z
N MET A 1 4.74 1.56 20.10
CA MET A 1 4.92 1.86 18.65
C MET A 1 6.05 1.04 18.04
N LYS A 2 7.30 1.20 18.52
CA LYS A 2 8.45 0.37 18.11
C LYS A 2 8.26 -1.15 18.28
N GLN A 3 7.37 -1.58 19.17
CA GLN A 3 7.06 -2.99 19.43
C GLN A 3 6.36 -3.69 18.25
N LEU A 4 5.54 -2.98 17.45
CA LEU A 4 4.94 -3.52 16.22
C LEU A 4 6.03 -3.76 15.17
N LEU A 5 6.93 -2.81 15.00
CA LEU A 5 8.08 -2.92 14.10
C LEU A 5 9.02 -4.06 14.54
N LEU A 6 9.28 -4.21 15.83
CA LEU A 6 10.08 -5.32 16.37
C LEU A 6 9.45 -6.69 16.05
N GLN A 7 8.14 -6.85 16.21
CA GLN A 7 7.44 -8.07 15.82
C GLN A 7 7.62 -8.39 14.33
N TYR A 8 7.60 -7.36 13.47
CA TYR A 8 7.86 -7.53 12.04
C TYR A 8 9.31 -7.92 11.74
N MET A 9 10.27 -7.23 12.35
CA MET A 9 11.68 -7.54 12.19
C MET A 9 11.99 -8.98 12.62
N THR A 10 11.46 -9.44 13.76
CA THR A 10 11.64 -10.82 14.22
C THR A 10 11.01 -11.85 13.30
N ARG A 11 9.86 -11.55 12.70
CA ARG A 11 9.19 -12.48 11.77
C ARG A 11 9.89 -12.57 10.41
N LEU A 12 10.46 -11.47 9.93
CA LEU A 12 10.97 -11.34 8.57
C LEU A 12 12.50 -11.44 8.47
N THR A 13 13.22 -11.44 9.59
CA THR A 13 14.70 -11.43 9.60
C THR A 13 15.29 -12.36 10.66
N SER A 14 16.59 -12.62 10.51
CA SER A 14 17.42 -13.30 11.51
C SER A 14 18.27 -12.33 12.33
N LEU A 15 17.83 -11.08 12.48
CA LEU A 15 18.54 -10.05 13.25
C LEU A 15 18.61 -10.45 14.73
N SER A 16 19.78 -10.28 15.35
CA SER A 16 19.94 -10.37 16.80
C SER A 16 19.22 -9.23 17.51
N GLU A 17 18.90 -9.39 18.79
CA GLU A 17 18.24 -8.35 19.59
C GLU A 17 19.02 -7.02 19.58
N GLY A 18 20.36 -7.08 19.57
CA GLY A 18 21.22 -5.89 19.50
C GLY A 18 21.11 -5.15 18.16
N GLU A 19 21.06 -5.88 17.04
CA GLU A 19 20.88 -5.28 15.71
C GLU A 19 19.46 -4.72 15.53
N GLN A 20 18.45 -5.43 16.05
CA GLN A 20 17.07 -4.94 16.07
C GLN A 20 16.98 -3.63 16.84
N GLN A 21 17.59 -3.54 18.01
CA GLN A 21 17.58 -2.33 18.83
C GLN A 21 18.31 -1.16 18.14
N ALA A 22 19.47 -1.42 17.52
CA ALA A 22 20.21 -0.38 16.79
C ALA A 22 19.39 0.22 15.63
N ILE A 23 18.74 -0.63 14.84
CA ILE A 23 17.84 -0.20 13.76
C ILE A 23 16.64 0.56 14.33
N LEU A 24 16.06 0.08 15.44
CA LEU A 24 14.92 0.74 16.07
C LEU A 24 15.25 2.13 16.61
N ASP A 25 16.49 2.38 17.01
CA ASP A 25 16.93 3.68 17.52
C ASP A 25 17.14 4.71 16.40
N GLU A 26 17.41 4.25 15.17
CA GLU A 26 17.57 5.10 14.00
C GLU A 26 16.29 5.24 13.15
N ILE A 27 15.34 4.29 13.25
CA ILE A 27 14.09 4.34 12.49
C ILE A 27 13.14 5.41 13.04
N LEU A 28 12.66 6.25 12.12
CA LEU A 28 11.59 7.21 12.38
C LEU A 28 10.22 6.53 12.23
N VAL A 29 9.42 6.62 13.29
CA VAL A 29 8.02 6.20 13.29
C VAL A 29 7.14 7.41 13.59
N GLU A 30 6.21 7.71 12.68
CA GLU A 30 5.33 8.86 12.79
C GLU A 30 3.85 8.45 12.72
N GLU A 31 3.02 9.25 13.39
CA GLU A 31 1.57 9.14 13.29
C GLU A 31 1.02 10.22 12.36
N TYR A 32 0.08 9.83 11.51
CA TYR A 32 -0.58 10.70 10.56
C TYR A 32 -2.09 10.61 10.75
N SER A 33 -2.76 11.76 10.87
CA SER A 33 -4.21 11.80 10.97
C SER A 33 -4.86 11.47 9.63
N LYS A 34 -6.10 10.97 9.68
CA LYS A 34 -6.95 10.80 8.51
C LYS A 34 -6.99 12.07 7.66
N GLY A 35 -6.84 11.93 6.34
CA GLY A 35 -6.84 13.02 5.37
C GLY A 35 -5.46 13.64 5.16
N THR A 36 -4.43 13.26 5.92
CA THR A 36 -3.08 13.75 5.69
C THR A 36 -2.58 13.30 4.32
N VAL A 37 -2.06 14.26 3.55
CA VAL A 37 -1.43 14.01 2.26
C VAL A 37 0.08 13.87 2.49
N LEU A 38 0.61 12.67 2.23
CA LEU A 38 2.02 12.33 2.43
C LEU A 38 2.89 12.74 1.23
N LEU A 39 2.29 12.74 0.04
CA LEU A 39 2.91 13.11 -1.23
C LEU A 39 1.83 13.66 -2.15
N ARG A 40 2.12 14.72 -2.89
CA ARG A 40 1.23 15.25 -3.93
C ARG A 40 1.67 14.81 -5.32
N GLN A 41 0.70 14.60 -6.21
CA GLN A 41 0.98 14.49 -7.64
C GLN A 41 1.68 15.77 -8.12
N GLY A 42 2.78 15.60 -8.86
CA GLY A 42 3.70 16.66 -9.28
C GLY A 42 4.82 16.99 -8.28
N GLU A 43 4.77 16.47 -7.05
CA GLU A 43 5.82 16.69 -6.05
C GLU A 43 6.98 15.72 -6.23
N VAL A 44 8.21 16.18 -5.97
CA VAL A 44 9.38 15.30 -5.89
C VAL A 44 9.37 14.60 -4.53
N PRO A 45 9.24 13.26 -4.48
CA PRO A 45 9.22 12.52 -3.22
C PRO A 45 10.59 12.58 -2.54
N GLY A 46 10.59 12.91 -1.25
CA GLY A 46 11.78 12.83 -0.39
C GLY A 46 11.73 11.70 0.64
N LYS A 47 10.61 10.96 0.71
CA LYS A 47 10.35 9.95 1.74
C LYS A 47 9.77 8.67 1.17
N CYS A 48 10.08 7.54 1.80
CA CYS A 48 9.38 6.27 1.64
C CYS A 48 8.65 5.90 2.94
N TYR A 49 7.68 4.99 2.84
CA TYR A 49 6.86 4.61 3.99
C TYR A 49 6.69 3.10 4.10
N PHE A 50 6.51 2.61 5.32
CA PHE A 50 6.00 1.26 5.57
C PHE A 50 4.85 1.33 6.59
N VAL A 51 3.73 0.70 6.24
CA VAL A 51 2.49 0.83 7.01
C VAL A 51 2.50 -0.14 8.18
N LEU A 52 2.65 0.38 9.41
CA LEU A 52 2.49 -0.41 10.64
C LEU A 52 1.03 -0.55 11.03
N ARG A 53 0.24 0.49 10.78
CA ARG A 53 -1.20 0.53 11.01
C ARG A 53 -1.82 1.59 10.12
N GLY A 54 -3.00 1.33 9.58
CA GLY A 54 -3.76 2.31 8.82
C GLY A 54 -3.97 1.91 7.36
N CYS A 55 -4.55 2.83 6.59
CA CYS A 55 -4.74 2.67 5.16
C CYS A 55 -4.31 3.95 4.43
N VAL A 56 -3.33 3.82 3.54
CA VAL A 56 -2.87 4.90 2.66
C VAL A 56 -3.35 4.62 1.25
N ARG A 57 -4.03 5.59 0.64
CA ARG A 57 -4.49 5.55 -0.74
C ARG A 57 -3.45 6.16 -1.65
N GLN A 58 -3.13 5.46 -2.74
CA GLN A 58 -2.44 6.02 -3.89
C GLN A 58 -3.46 6.39 -4.97
N HIS A 59 -3.46 7.65 -5.38
CA HIS A 59 -4.41 8.16 -6.35
C HIS A 59 -3.83 9.26 -7.22
N SER A 60 -4.41 9.49 -8.39
CA SER A 60 -4.06 10.60 -9.26
C SER A 60 -5.32 11.25 -9.83
N VAL A 61 -5.19 12.50 -10.22
CA VAL A 61 -6.20 13.19 -11.02
C VAL A 61 -5.75 13.12 -12.48
N ASP A 62 -6.58 12.56 -13.34
CA ASP A 62 -6.28 12.49 -14.77
C ASP A 62 -6.59 13.80 -15.52
N VAL A 63 -6.27 13.84 -16.80
CA VAL A 63 -6.48 15.02 -17.66
C VAL A 63 -7.94 15.46 -17.78
N ALA A 64 -8.89 14.57 -17.48
CA ALA A 64 -10.32 14.86 -17.47
C ALA A 64 -10.83 15.25 -16.08
N GLY A 65 -9.94 15.41 -15.10
CA GLY A 65 -10.28 15.75 -13.72
C GLY A 65 -10.84 14.59 -12.90
N ARG A 66 -10.69 13.34 -13.36
CA ARG A 66 -11.22 12.16 -12.66
C ARG A 66 -10.23 11.69 -11.60
N ASP A 67 -10.75 11.37 -10.42
CA ASP A 67 -10.00 10.79 -9.30
C ASP A 67 -9.82 9.27 -9.49
N ILE A 68 -8.60 8.87 -9.82
CA ILE A 68 -8.22 7.50 -10.12
C ILE A 68 -7.45 6.90 -8.95
N THR A 69 -7.99 5.86 -8.31
CA THR A 69 -7.25 5.08 -7.31
C THR A 69 -6.41 4.01 -8.01
N SER A 70 -5.09 4.02 -7.80
CA SER A 70 -4.22 2.97 -8.32
C SER A 70 -3.87 1.91 -7.28
N ASN A 71 -3.86 2.27 -5.98
CA ASN A 71 -3.55 1.30 -4.93
C ASN A 71 -4.08 1.72 -3.55
N PHE A 72 -4.20 0.73 -2.67
CA PHE A 72 -4.35 0.93 -1.23
C PHE A 72 -3.26 0.14 -0.51
N TYR A 73 -2.51 0.84 0.34
CA TYR A 73 -1.50 0.26 1.21
C TYR A 73 -2.08 0.12 2.61
N THR A 74 -2.13 -1.11 3.10
CA THR A 74 -2.52 -1.46 4.46
C THR A 74 -1.32 -2.04 5.21
N GLU A 75 -1.54 -2.57 6.41
CA GLU A 75 -0.51 -3.12 7.28
C GLU A 75 0.46 -4.05 6.53
N GLU A 76 1.74 -3.97 6.88
CA GLU A 76 2.84 -4.78 6.33
C GLU A 76 3.21 -4.48 4.87
N GLN A 77 2.68 -3.41 4.29
CA GLN A 77 2.98 -3.02 2.93
C GLN A 77 3.95 -1.83 2.91
N ALA A 78 5.00 -1.98 2.10
CA ALA A 78 5.91 -0.89 1.78
C ALA A 78 5.32 -0.01 0.68
N ILE A 79 5.44 1.30 0.86
CA ILE A 79 5.17 2.32 -0.13
C ILE A 79 6.53 2.77 -0.68
N ALA A 80 7.08 1.95 -1.58
CA ALA A 80 8.32 2.24 -2.26
C ALA A 80 8.06 3.18 -3.44
N ILE A 81 8.84 4.26 -3.55
CA ILE A 81 8.67 5.27 -4.58
C ILE A 81 9.84 5.16 -5.56
N PHE A 82 9.57 4.62 -6.74
CA PHE A 82 10.57 4.41 -7.79
C PHE A 82 10.39 5.44 -8.91
N ASN A 83 10.95 6.63 -8.71
CA ASN A 83 10.83 7.78 -9.63
C ASN A 83 12.18 8.29 -10.18
N ALA A 84 13.31 7.74 -9.70
CA ALA A 84 14.65 8.18 -10.08
C ALA A 84 14.96 8.08 -11.58
N HIS A 85 14.22 7.25 -12.32
CA HIS A 85 14.33 7.13 -13.78
C HIS A 85 13.68 8.29 -14.54
N LYS A 86 12.95 9.19 -13.88
CA LYS A 86 12.23 10.31 -14.50
C LYS A 86 13.07 11.57 -14.50
N GLN A 87 13.00 12.32 -15.59
CA GLN A 87 13.81 13.52 -15.82
C GLN A 87 13.63 14.61 -14.75
N GLU A 88 12.42 14.74 -14.20
CA GLU A 88 12.09 15.69 -13.12
C GLU A 88 11.88 15.00 -11.76
N ALA A 89 11.93 13.67 -11.72
CA ALA A 89 11.62 12.86 -10.54
C ALA A 89 10.28 13.23 -9.86
N SER A 90 9.33 13.87 -10.53
CA SER A 90 8.03 14.19 -9.96
C SER A 90 7.11 12.97 -9.88
N SER A 91 6.27 12.93 -8.86
CA SER A 91 5.30 11.86 -8.66
C SER A 91 4.09 11.99 -9.59
N GLU A 92 3.65 10.89 -10.18
CA GLU A 92 2.40 10.84 -10.99
C GLU A 92 1.14 10.73 -10.13
N TYR A 93 1.33 10.52 -8.83
CA TYR A 93 0.25 10.23 -7.90
C TYR A 93 0.46 10.95 -6.58
N SER A 94 -0.62 11.06 -5.83
CA SER A 94 -0.65 11.47 -4.45
C SER A 94 -0.78 10.26 -3.53
N LEU A 95 -0.27 10.40 -2.32
CA LEU A 95 -0.46 9.46 -1.21
C LEU A 95 -1.27 10.14 -0.12
N THR A 96 -2.37 9.54 0.31
CA THR A 96 -3.27 10.15 1.31
C THR A 96 -3.75 9.12 2.32
N CYS A 97 -3.65 9.44 3.61
CA CYS A 97 -4.16 8.58 4.69
C CYS A 97 -5.70 8.58 4.68
N LEU A 98 -6.34 7.42 4.54
CA LEU A 98 -7.80 7.26 4.60
C LEU A 98 -8.35 7.10 6.02
N GLU A 99 -7.46 6.79 6.95
CA GLU A 99 -7.69 6.67 8.38
C GLU A 99 -6.43 7.13 9.12
N ASN A 100 -6.43 7.09 10.45
CA ASN A 100 -5.23 7.40 11.21
C ASN A 100 -4.16 6.33 10.95
N CYS A 101 -2.98 6.74 10.50
CA CYS A 101 -1.89 5.85 10.14
C CYS A 101 -0.73 5.95 11.13
N VAL A 102 -0.03 4.84 11.32
CA VAL A 102 1.28 4.76 11.97
C VAL A 102 2.24 4.20 10.94
N LEU A 103 3.23 5.00 10.56
CA LEU A 103 4.13 4.68 9.46
C LEU A 103 5.58 4.68 9.96
N VAL A 104 6.36 3.71 9.49
CA VAL A 104 7.81 3.89 9.41
C VAL A 104 8.08 4.85 8.26
N VAL A 105 8.96 5.82 8.49
CA VAL A 105 9.32 6.86 7.53
C VAL A 105 10.81 6.76 7.23
N GLY A 106 11.16 6.48 5.98
CA GLY A 106 12.54 6.56 5.49
C GLY A 106 12.72 7.83 4.67
N ALA A 107 13.87 8.49 4.81
CA ALA A 107 14.25 9.59 3.92
C ALA A 107 15.08 9.03 2.77
N LEU A 108 14.68 9.33 1.53
CA LEU A 108 15.26 8.70 0.34
C LEU A 108 16.73 9.10 0.10
N ASP A 109 17.14 10.26 0.59
CA ASP A 109 18.50 10.78 0.50
C ASP A 109 19.50 10.10 1.44
N THR A 110 19.02 9.56 2.56
CA THR A 110 19.84 8.91 3.61
C THR A 110 19.61 7.39 3.68
N GLU A 111 18.71 6.86 2.85
CA GLU A 111 18.37 5.43 2.82
C GLU A 111 19.61 4.55 2.54
N GLN A 112 20.47 4.97 1.60
CA GLN A 112 21.70 4.25 1.30
C GLN A 112 22.68 4.23 2.48
N ASP A 113 22.79 5.33 3.23
CA ASP A 113 23.64 5.39 4.43
C ASP A 113 23.10 4.45 5.52
N MET A 114 21.78 4.36 5.65
CA MET A 114 21.13 3.44 6.59
C MET A 114 21.43 1.98 6.23
N TYR A 115 21.33 1.62 4.94
CA TYR A 115 21.67 0.29 4.45
C TYR A 115 23.16 -0.05 4.59
N ALA A 116 24.04 0.93 4.38
CA ALA A 116 25.47 0.75 4.60
C ALA A 116 25.82 0.48 6.08
N ARG A 117 25.11 1.12 7.03
CA ARG A 117 25.26 0.86 8.47
C ARG A 117 24.64 -0.49 8.89
N HIS A 118 23.54 -0.87 8.27
CA HIS A 118 22.74 -2.04 8.64
C HIS A 118 22.50 -2.95 7.43
N THR A 119 23.52 -3.68 6.97
CA THR A 119 23.43 -4.52 5.75
C THR A 119 22.31 -5.57 5.81
N GLN A 120 22.00 -6.07 7.00
CA GLN A 120 20.90 -7.01 7.20
C GLN A 120 19.52 -6.37 6.95
N LEU A 121 19.38 -5.07 7.21
CA LEU A 121 18.19 -4.29 6.88
C LEU A 121 18.03 -4.15 5.36
N GLU A 122 19.12 -3.89 4.63
CA GLU A 122 19.10 -3.85 3.17
C GLU A 122 18.61 -5.18 2.57
N LEU A 123 19.17 -6.31 3.05
CA LEU A 123 18.76 -7.64 2.60
C LEU A 123 17.27 -7.91 2.87
N MET A 124 16.78 -7.51 4.05
CA MET A 124 15.37 -7.61 4.43
C MET A 124 14.50 -6.79 3.49
N THR A 125 14.80 -5.49 3.34
CA THR A 125 13.98 -4.59 2.52
C THR A 125 13.98 -5.02 1.06
N ARG A 126 15.12 -5.46 0.53
CA ARG A 126 15.21 -6.00 -0.83
C ARG A 126 14.31 -7.22 -1.03
N ARG A 127 14.39 -8.23 -0.15
CA ARG A 127 13.53 -9.42 -0.22
C ARG A 127 12.05 -9.08 -0.13
N MET A 128 11.70 -8.16 0.77
CA MET A 128 10.33 -7.67 0.92
C MET A 128 9.82 -6.98 -0.35
N ILE A 129 10.65 -6.15 -0.99
CA ILE A 129 10.31 -5.49 -2.26
C ILE A 129 10.16 -6.52 -3.38
N GLU A 130 11.07 -7.49 -3.49
CA GLU A 130 11.02 -8.56 -4.50
C GLU A 130 9.73 -9.38 -4.38
N GLU A 131 9.37 -9.80 -3.16
CA GLU A 131 8.14 -10.55 -2.91
C GLU A 131 6.89 -9.72 -3.22
N ASN A 132 6.83 -8.48 -2.71
CA ASN A 132 5.72 -7.57 -2.98
C ASN A 132 5.57 -7.28 -4.47
N PHE A 133 6.68 -7.07 -5.18
CA PHE A 133 6.67 -6.82 -6.62
C PHE A 133 6.17 -8.04 -7.41
N GLY A 134 6.64 -9.24 -7.06
CA GLY A 134 6.15 -10.49 -7.66
C GLY A 134 4.65 -10.69 -7.44
N GLN A 135 4.15 -10.41 -6.23
CA GLN A 135 2.73 -10.43 -5.94
C GLN A 135 1.98 -9.43 -6.82
N VAL A 136 2.36 -8.14 -6.80
CA VAL A 136 1.75 -7.07 -7.60
C VAL A 136 1.70 -7.41 -9.09
N GLN A 137 2.78 -7.97 -9.64
CA GLN A 137 2.84 -8.39 -11.04
C GLN A 137 1.81 -9.48 -11.34
N ALA A 138 1.70 -10.50 -10.48
CA ALA A 138 0.70 -11.55 -10.62
C ALA A 138 -0.74 -11.01 -10.47
N GLU A 139 -0.98 -10.09 -9.53
CA GLU A 139 -2.31 -9.46 -9.38
C GLU A 139 -2.68 -8.66 -10.63
N PHE A 140 -1.72 -7.91 -11.18
CA PHE A 140 -1.95 -7.07 -12.35
C PHE A 140 -2.28 -7.93 -13.59
N ALA A 141 -1.54 -9.03 -13.80
CA ALA A 141 -1.82 -9.97 -14.88
C ALA A 141 -3.23 -10.59 -14.75
N ALA A 142 -3.60 -11.04 -13.54
CA ALA A 142 -4.94 -11.56 -13.26
C ALA A 142 -6.02 -10.49 -13.45
N PHE A 143 -5.76 -9.25 -13.03
CA PHE A 143 -6.69 -8.12 -13.14
C PHE A 143 -7.04 -7.80 -14.59
N ILE A 144 -6.05 -7.81 -15.49
CA ILE A 144 -6.26 -7.56 -16.92
C ILE A 144 -7.18 -8.61 -17.53
N ALA A 145 -7.01 -9.89 -17.19
CA ALA A 145 -7.81 -10.99 -17.72
C ALA A 145 -9.20 -11.12 -17.08
N ALA A 146 -9.37 -10.59 -15.86
CA ALA A 146 -10.58 -10.77 -15.06
C ALA A 146 -11.74 -9.84 -15.49
N SER A 147 -12.97 -10.37 -15.41
CA SER A 147 -14.18 -9.55 -15.49
C SER A 147 -14.31 -8.63 -14.26
N PRO A 148 -15.11 -7.55 -14.32
CA PRO A 148 -15.36 -6.70 -13.15
C PRO A 148 -15.83 -7.48 -11.91
N GLU A 149 -16.67 -8.50 -12.09
CA GLU A 149 -17.12 -9.32 -10.96
C GLU A 149 -15.99 -10.19 -10.39
N ASP A 150 -15.18 -10.80 -11.25
CA ASP A 150 -14.04 -11.61 -10.81
C ASP A 150 -13.02 -10.78 -10.04
N ARG A 151 -12.79 -9.52 -10.46
CA ARG A 151 -11.94 -8.57 -9.71
C ARG A 151 -12.47 -8.32 -8.31
N LEU A 152 -13.78 -8.14 -8.13
CA LEU A 152 -14.39 -7.96 -6.81
C LEU A 152 -14.28 -9.24 -5.96
N LYS A 153 -14.55 -10.42 -6.54
CA LYS A 153 -14.42 -11.71 -5.84
C LYS A 153 -12.99 -11.96 -5.39
N ALA A 154 -12.02 -11.71 -6.26
CA ALA A 154 -10.60 -11.82 -5.95
C ALA A 154 -10.22 -10.88 -4.80
N LEU A 155 -10.74 -9.64 -4.80
CA LEU A 155 -10.49 -8.70 -3.71
C LEU A 155 -11.10 -9.16 -2.38
N LEU A 156 -12.34 -9.66 -2.40
CA LEU A 156 -13.04 -10.21 -1.22
C LEU A 156 -12.25 -11.36 -0.59
N HIS A 157 -11.66 -12.23 -1.42
CA HIS A 157 -10.86 -13.34 -0.94
C HIS A 157 -9.51 -12.89 -0.38
N ARG A 158 -8.82 -11.97 -1.07
CA ARG A 158 -7.43 -11.63 -0.76
C ARG A 158 -7.28 -10.52 0.29
N ARG A 159 -8.19 -9.54 0.28
CA ARG A 159 -8.17 -8.39 1.20
C ARG A 159 -9.57 -8.11 1.75
N PRO A 160 -10.20 -9.07 2.47
CA PRO A 160 -11.57 -8.91 2.97
C PRO A 160 -11.75 -7.66 3.83
N GLY A 161 -10.75 -7.32 4.65
CA GLY A 161 -10.78 -6.15 5.53
C GLY A 161 -10.69 -4.80 4.81
N LEU A 162 -10.24 -4.75 3.56
CA LEU A 162 -10.12 -3.47 2.84
C LEU A 162 -11.48 -2.87 2.48
N ILE A 163 -12.44 -3.73 2.14
CA ILE A 163 -13.74 -3.32 1.58
C ILE A 163 -14.58 -2.53 2.59
N SER A 164 -14.41 -2.78 3.90
CA SER A 164 -15.07 -2.04 4.97
C SER A 164 -14.35 -0.76 5.38
N ARG A 165 -13.07 -0.60 4.99
CA ARG A 165 -12.22 0.55 5.38
C ARG A 165 -12.27 1.70 4.38
N VAL A 166 -12.57 1.42 3.11
CA VAL A 166 -12.45 2.42 2.04
C VAL A 166 -13.81 2.83 1.45
N PRO A 167 -13.98 4.11 1.04
CA PRO A 167 -15.18 4.56 0.35
C PRO A 167 -15.45 3.78 -0.94
N GLN A 168 -16.73 3.51 -1.22
CA GLN A 168 -17.15 2.71 -2.37
C GLN A 168 -16.68 3.27 -3.72
N HIS A 169 -16.67 4.60 -3.90
CA HIS A 169 -16.22 5.20 -5.17
C HIS A 169 -14.71 4.99 -5.41
N GLN A 170 -13.90 5.06 -4.36
CA GLN A 170 -12.46 4.80 -4.45
C GLN A 170 -12.18 3.32 -4.72
N LEU A 171 -12.97 2.45 -4.10
CA LEU A 171 -12.93 1.00 -4.33
C LEU A 171 -13.31 0.65 -5.77
N ALA A 172 -14.37 1.28 -6.30
CA ALA A 172 -14.79 1.09 -7.69
C ALA A 172 -13.69 1.53 -8.67
N SER A 173 -13.09 2.69 -8.42
CA SER A 173 -11.96 3.22 -9.18
C SER A 173 -10.77 2.24 -9.18
N TYR A 174 -10.39 1.72 -8.01
CA TYR A 174 -9.34 0.70 -7.86
C TYR A 174 -9.65 -0.61 -8.61
N LEU A 175 -10.92 -1.01 -8.66
CA LEU A 175 -11.36 -2.21 -9.40
C LEU A 175 -11.54 -1.96 -10.90
N GLY A 176 -11.29 -0.73 -11.38
CA GLY A 176 -11.47 -0.35 -12.78
C GLY A 176 -12.93 -0.39 -13.24
N MET A 177 -13.87 -0.01 -12.37
CA MET A 177 -15.31 0.00 -12.65
C MET A 177 -16.00 1.24 -12.08
N THR A 178 -17.24 1.49 -12.49
CA THR A 178 -18.01 2.62 -11.94
C THR A 178 -18.62 2.29 -10.56
N PRO A 179 -18.89 3.28 -9.70
CA PRO A 179 -19.54 3.05 -8.40
C PRO A 179 -20.89 2.33 -8.49
N GLU A 180 -21.67 2.62 -9.54
CA GLU A 180 -22.95 1.96 -9.84
C GLU A 180 -22.74 0.50 -10.24
N SER A 181 -21.70 0.23 -11.04
CA SER A 181 -21.35 -1.14 -11.45
C SER A 181 -20.95 -1.97 -10.24
N LEU A 182 -20.11 -1.42 -9.36
CA LEU A 182 -19.73 -2.05 -8.11
C LEU A 182 -20.96 -2.31 -7.22
N SER A 183 -21.87 -1.34 -7.10
CA SER A 183 -23.11 -1.48 -6.31
C SER A 183 -23.99 -2.62 -6.82
N ARG A 184 -24.17 -2.71 -8.15
CA ARG A 184 -24.98 -3.77 -8.78
C ARG A 184 -24.37 -5.15 -8.54
N ILE A 185 -23.05 -5.30 -8.71
CA ILE A 185 -22.36 -6.58 -8.51
C ILE A 185 -22.45 -7.00 -7.03
N LYS A 186 -22.18 -6.08 -6.08
CA LYS A 186 -22.32 -6.37 -4.64
C LYS A 186 -23.71 -6.91 -4.29
N LYS A 187 -24.77 -6.24 -4.74
CA LYS A 187 -26.16 -6.68 -4.49
C LYS A 187 -26.47 -8.05 -5.08
N ARG A 188 -25.91 -8.39 -6.24
CA ARG A 188 -26.07 -9.72 -6.85
C ARG A 188 -25.40 -10.79 -5.99
N LEU A 189 -24.14 -10.57 -5.59
CA LEU A 189 -23.40 -11.52 -4.75
C LEU A 189 -24.05 -11.74 -3.38
N GLU A 190 -24.61 -10.69 -2.77
CA GLU A 190 -25.35 -10.80 -1.51
C GLU A 190 -26.61 -11.68 -1.65
N ARG A 191 -27.34 -11.55 -2.77
CA ARG A 191 -28.53 -12.37 -3.05
C ARG A 191 -28.18 -13.83 -3.30
N GLU A 192 -27.10 -14.10 -4.02
CA GLU A 192 -26.60 -15.46 -4.28
C GLU A 192 -26.14 -16.15 -2.99
N HIS A 193 -25.50 -15.43 -2.06
CA HIS A 193 -25.15 -15.98 -0.74
C HIS A 193 -26.36 -16.18 0.17
N ALA A 194 -27.42 -15.38 0.01
CA ALA A 194 -28.67 -15.51 0.77
C ALA A 194 -29.61 -16.62 0.26
N GLN A 195 -29.32 -17.22 -0.91
CA GLN A 195 -30.06 -18.35 -1.48
C GLN A 195 -29.12 -19.52 -1.82
N PRO A 196 -28.55 -20.23 -0.82
CA PRO A 196 -27.82 -21.45 -1.10
C PRO A 196 -28.81 -22.58 -1.39
N GLY A 197 -29.08 -22.84 -2.67
CA GLY A 197 -29.79 -24.03 -3.13
C GLY A 197 -31.26 -23.82 -3.50
N LEU A 198 -31.52 -23.85 -4.80
CA LEU A 198 -32.73 -24.39 -5.42
C LEU A 198 -32.30 -25.60 -6.23
#